data_AF-A0A370KYJ5-F1
#
_entry.id   AF-A0A370KYJ5-F1
#
_cell.length_a   1.000
_cell.length_b   1.000
_cell.length_c   1.000
_cell.angle_alpha   90.00
_cell.angle_beta   90.00
_cell.angle_gamma   90.00
#
_symmetry.space_group_name_H-M   'P 1'
#
loop_
_entity.id
_entity.type
_entity.pdbx_description
1 polymer ?
#
loop_
_entity_poly.entity_id
_entity_poly.type
_entity_poly.pdbx_seq_one_letter_code
_entity_poly.pdbx_strand_id
1 'polypeptide(L)' 'MRAPLRNKGGICDGKLIDYMASTYTPNPGFRGQDRFTIKYDSITDDGGGRETRSTDIVVDVK' A
#
# COMPACT_ATOMS: atom_id res chain seq x y z
N MET A 1 -6.08 12.89 -18.31
CA MET A 1 -4.69 12.59 -17.91
C MET A 1 -4.76 12.19 -16.45
N ARG A 2 -4.41 10.95 -16.09
CA ARG A 2 -4.53 10.50 -14.69
C ARG A 2 -3.66 11.38 -13.79
N ALA A 3 -4.25 11.93 -12.75
CA ALA A 3 -3.51 12.72 -11.79
C ALA A 3 -2.45 11.84 -11.09
N PRO A 4 -1.26 12.38 -10.83
CA PRO A 4 -0.19 11.58 -10.24
C PRO A 4 -0.37 11.37 -8.74
N LEU A 5 -0.08 10.15 -8.28
CA LEU A 5 0.16 9.86 -6.86
C LEU A 5 1.58 10.33 -6.48
N ARG A 6 1.66 11.08 -5.38
CA ARG A 6 2.90 11.50 -4.74
C ARG A 6 2.81 11.10 -3.27
N ASN A 7 3.74 10.28 -2.79
CA ASN A 7 3.77 9.86 -1.39
C ASN A 7 4.47 10.93 -0.54
N LYS A 8 3.70 11.82 0.08
CA LYS A 8 4.25 12.92 0.88
C LYS A 8 4.88 12.37 2.17
N GLY A 9 6.17 12.62 2.36
CA GLY A 9 6.92 12.18 3.57
C GLY A 9 7.41 10.73 3.55
N GLY A 10 7.25 10.00 2.45
CA GLY A 10 7.83 8.67 2.26
C GLY A 10 9.19 8.71 1.55
N ILE A 11 9.81 7.54 1.37
CA ILE A 11 11.09 7.38 0.63
C ILE A 11 11.01 7.82 -0.85
N CYS A 12 9.79 8.03 -1.36
CA CYS A 12 9.50 8.51 -2.72
C CYS A 12 8.89 9.92 -2.73
N ASP A 13 9.13 10.74 -1.69
CA ASP A 13 8.57 12.09 -1.62
C ASP A 13 8.90 12.93 -2.86
N GLY A 14 7.89 13.65 -3.35
CA GLY A 14 7.98 14.43 -4.57
C GLY A 14 8.08 13.63 -5.88
N LYS A 15 8.23 12.29 -5.86
CA LYS A 15 8.25 11.47 -7.07
C LYS A 15 6.86 10.98 -7.47
N LEU A 16 6.72 10.73 -8.78
CA LEU A 16 5.58 10.01 -9.32
C LEU A 16 5.67 8.54 -8.91
N ILE A 17 4.59 8.01 -8.38
CA ILE A 17 4.49 6.62 -7.97
C ILE A 17 3.42 5.95 -8.82
N ASP A 18 3.82 4.90 -9.55
CA ASP A 18 2.91 4.05 -10.32
C ASP A 18 2.38 2.90 -9.46
N TYR A 19 3.25 2.29 -8.64
CA TYR A 19 2.87 1.28 -7.64
C TYR A 19 3.81 1.33 -6.42
N MET A 20 3.34 0.77 -5.30
CA MET A 20 4.12 0.57 -4.08
C MET A 20 4.09 -0.91 -3.71
N ALA A 21 5.25 -1.49 -3.43
CA ALA A 21 5.38 -2.88 -3.01
C ALA A 21 5.97 -2.96 -1.60
N SER A 22 5.40 -3.84 -0.77
CA SER A 22 5.85 -4.12 0.58
C SER A 22 6.11 -5.63 0.72
N THR A 23 7.22 -6.00 1.32
CA THR A 23 7.60 -7.41 1.56
C THR A 23 7.35 -7.79 3.01
N TYR A 24 6.72 -8.94 3.23
CA TYR A 24 6.56 -9.56 4.55
C TYR A 24 7.25 -10.92 4.57
N THR A 25 8.12 -11.13 5.56
CA THR A 25 8.82 -12.40 5.80
C THR A 25 8.54 -12.80 7.25
N PRO A 26 7.76 -13.87 7.51
CA PRO A 26 7.54 -14.35 8.86
C PRO A 26 8.84 -14.89 9.48
N ASN A 27 8.90 -14.92 10.80
CA ASN A 27 10.04 -15.51 11.50
C ASN A 27 10.21 -17.00 11.11
N PRO A 28 11.44 -17.50 10.94
CA PRO A 28 11.67 -18.92 10.66
C PRO A 28 10.97 -19.83 11.67
N GLY A 29 10.23 -20.82 11.17
CA GLY A 29 9.50 -21.79 12.01
C GLY A 29 8.16 -21.29 12.56
N PHE A 30 7.78 -20.04 12.31
CA PHE A 30 6.43 -19.56 12.60
C PHE A 30 5.40 -20.35 11.79
N ARG A 31 4.32 -20.76 12.47
CA ARG A 31 3.11 -21.34 11.87
C ARG A 31 1.91 -20.65 12.48
N GLY A 32 1.00 -20.17 11.66
CA GLY A 32 -0.15 -19.41 12.12
C GLY A 32 -0.54 -18.30 11.14
N GLN A 33 -1.45 -17.45 11.62
CA GLN A 33 -2.07 -16.42 10.80
C GLN A 33 -1.65 -15.02 11.25
N ASP A 34 -1.20 -14.21 10.30
CA ASP A 34 -0.97 -12.78 10.48
C ASP A 34 -2.01 -11.95 9.74
N ARG A 35 -2.38 -10.80 10.31
CA ARG A 35 -3.31 -9.85 9.70
C ARG A 35 -2.68 -8.47 9.58
N PHE A 36 -2.75 -7.91 8.38
CA PHE A 36 -2.25 -6.57 8.07
C PHE A 36 -3.38 -5.72 7.52
N THR A 37 -3.40 -4.44 7.88
CA THR A 37 -4.26 -3.44 7.24
C THR A 37 -3.37 -2.53 6.42
N ILE A 38 -3.51 -2.57 5.09
CA ILE A 38 -2.82 -1.65 4.19
C ILE A 38 -3.69 -0.43 3.97
N LYS A 39 -3.14 0.76 4.25
CA LYS A 39 -3.74 2.05 3.92
C LYS A 39 -3.00 2.68 2.74
N TYR A 40 -3.74 3.15 1.75
CA TYR A 40 -3.16 3.79 0.57
C TYR A 40 -4.08 4.87 0.02
N ASP A 41 -3.50 5.91 -0.55
CA ASP A 41 -4.25 6.92 -1.29
C ASP A 41 -4.48 6.45 -2.72
N SER A 42 -5.69 6.66 -3.22
CA SER A 42 -6.11 6.33 -4.58
C SER A 42 -6.58 7.60 -5.30
N ILE A 43 -6.35 7.63 -6.62
CA ILE A 43 -6.88 8.69 -7.49
C ILE A 43 -8.24 8.23 -8.01
N THR A 44 -9.27 9.05 -7.79
CA THR A 44 -10.67 8.70 -8.11
C THR A 44 -11.12 9.24 -9.46
N ASP A 45 -10.47 10.28 -9.97
CA ASP A 45 -10.80 10.92 -11.25
C ASP A 45 -9.57 11.56 -11.94
N ASP A 46 -9.76 12.02 -13.17
CA ASP A 46 -8.73 12.69 -13.96
C ASP A 46 -8.37 14.10 -13.45
N GLY A 47 -9.19 14.69 -12.58
CA GLY A 47 -8.94 15.98 -11.92
C GLY A 47 -8.05 15.87 -10.68
N GLY A 48 -7.74 14.65 -10.23
CA GLY A 48 -6.93 14.40 -9.05
C GLY A 48 -7.71 14.35 -7.75
N GLY A 49 -8.99 14.02 -7.80
CA GLY A 49 -9.73 13.55 -6.63
C GLY A 49 -8.96 12.42 -5.92
N ARG A 50 -8.92 12.49 -4.59
CA ARG A 50 -8.17 11.56 -3.74
C ARG A 50 -9.06 10.94 -2.68
N GLU A 51 -8.85 9.65 -2.43
CA GLU A 51 -9.52 8.89 -1.38
C GLU A 51 -8.48 8.00 -0.68
N THR A 52 -8.51 7.96 0.65
CA THR A 52 -7.73 6.99 1.43
C THR A 52 -8.52 5.69 1.55
N ARG A 53 -7.93 4.59 1.06
CA ARG A 53 -8.48 3.25 1.13
C ARG A 53 -7.77 2.42 2.18
N SER A 54 -8.50 1.46 2.74
CA SER A 54 -7.97 0.45 3.66
C SER A 54 -8.31 -0.93 3.14
N THR A 55 -7.36 -1.85 3.16
CA THR A 55 -7.56 -3.25 2.77
C THR A 55 -6.93 -4.16 3.79
N ASP A 56 -7.72 -5.10 4.30
CA ASP A 56 -7.25 -6.11 5.22
C ASP A 56 -6.72 -7.33 4.45
N ILE A 57 -5.53 -7.76 4.83
CA ILE A 57 -4.83 -8.90 4.26
C ILE A 57 -4.54 -9.89 5.37
N VAL A 58 -4.80 -11.16 5.09
CA VAL A 58 -4.53 -12.26 6.00
C VAL A 58 -3.51 -13.18 5.34
N VAL A 59 -2.40 -13.45 6.04
CA VAL A 59 -1.34 -14.36 5.60
C VAL A 59 -1.38 -15.60 6.49
N ASP A 60 -1.56 -16.77 5.88
CA ASP A 60 -1.54 -18.07 6.55
C ASP A 60 -0.21 -18.77 6.29
N VAL A 61 0.59 -18.98 7.34
CA VAL A 61 1.91 -19.61 7.29
C VAL A 61 1.80 -21.06 7.75
N LYS A 62 2.08 -21.99 6.83
CA LYS A 62 1.96 -23.44 7.01
C LYS A 62 3.29 -24.11 7.40
#